data_AF-A0A699WGE9-F1
#
_entry.id   AF-A0A699WGE9-F1
#
_cell.length_a   1.000
_cell.length_b   1.000
_cell.length_c   1.000
_cell.angle_alpha   90.00
_cell.angle_beta   90.00
_cell.angle_gamma   90.00
#
_symmetry.space_group_name_H-M   'P 1'
#
loop_
_entity.id
_entity.type
_entity.pdbx_description
1 polymer ?
#
loop_
_entity_poly.entity_id
_entity_poly.type
_entity_poly.pdbx_seq_one_letter_code
_entity_poly.pdbx_strand_id
1 'polypeptide(L)' 'MRQRRWLELLKDYDTNIQYHPGKANVVADAISRKSGMIAGIKVEEEIIRDLER' A
#
# COMPACT_ATOMS: atom_id res chain seq x y z
N MET A 1 -7.94 13.35 10.36
CA MET A 1 -9.27 13.11 9.74
C MET A 1 -9.34 11.94 8.75
N ARG A 2 -8.31 11.09 8.58
CA ARG A 2 -8.40 9.94 7.64
C ARG A 2 -9.16 8.73 8.21
N GLN A 3 -9.02 8.43 9.50
CA GLN A 3 -9.68 7.28 10.13
C GLN A 3 -11.21 7.30 10.04
N ARG A 4 -11.87 8.46 10.25
CA ARG A 4 -13.34 8.56 10.13
C ARG A 4 -13.85 8.19 8.73
N ARG A 5 -13.17 8.63 7.68
CA ARG A 5 -13.53 8.30 6.29
C ARG A 5 -13.39 6.80 6.01
N TRP A 6 -12.40 6.14 6.62
CA TRP A 6 -12.25 4.68 6.51
C TRP A 6 -13.36 3.93 7.23
N LEU A 7 -13.79 4.41 8.41
CA LEU A 7 -14.90 3.80 9.14
C LEU A 7 -16.24 3.93 8.39
N GLU A 8 -16.46 5.02 7.67
CA GLU A 8 -17.65 5.17 6.82
C GLU A 8 -17.65 4.15 5.68
N LEU A 9 -16.52 3.96 5.00
CA LEU A 9 -16.39 3.01 3.89
C LEU A 9 -16.54 1.55 4.36
N LEU A 10 -16.01 1.21 5.54
CA LEU A 10 -16.07 -0.16 6.06
C LEU A 10 -17.48 -0.60 6.47
N LYS A 11 -18.40 0.34 6.75
CA LYS A 11 -19.79 0.02 7.12
C LYS A 11 -20.57 -0.71 6.03
N ASP A 12 -20.18 -0.49 4.78
CA ASP A 12 -20.86 -1.09 3.63
C ASP A 12 -20.41 -2.55 3.38
N TYR A 13 -19.40 -3.02 4.11
CA TYR A 13 -18.86 -4.37 3.98
C TYR A 13 -19.07 -5.15 5.28
N ASP A 14 -19.56 -6.40 5.18
CA ASP A 14 -19.60 -7.32 6.32
C ASP A 14 -18.18 -7.79 6.66
N THR A 15 -17.46 -6.97 7.41
CA THR A 15 -16.03 -7.15 7.71
C THR A 15 -15.76 -7.09 9.21
N ASN A 16 -14.96 -8.04 9.69
CA ASN A 16 -14.49 -8.09 11.07
C ASN A 16 -13.01 -7.73 11.12
N ILE A 17 -12.65 -6.67 11.85
CA ILE A 17 -11.26 -6.20 11.97
C ILE A 17 -10.55 -7.05 13.02
N GLN A 18 -9.64 -7.92 12.60
CA GLN A 18 -8.84 -8.75 13.48
C GLN A 18 -7.37 -8.34 13.44
N TYR A 19 -6.76 -8.22 14.62
CA TYR A 19 -5.33 -7.97 14.73
C TYR A 19 -4.57 -9.29 14.66
N HIS A 20 -3.66 -9.42 13.68
CA HIS A 20 -2.83 -10.59 13.54
C HIS A 20 -1.34 -10.22 13.62
N PRO A 21 -0.66 -10.53 14.74
CA PRO A 21 0.75 -10.21 14.88
C PRO A 21 1.65 -11.13 14.05
N GLY A 22 2.70 -10.55 13.47
CA GLY A 22 3.84 -11.27 12.90
C GLY A 22 3.51 -12.15 11.68
N LYS A 23 3.38 -13.45 11.89
CA LYS A 23 3.42 -14.49 10.83
C LYS A 23 2.29 -14.38 9.81
N ALA A 24 1.12 -13.88 10.21
CA ALA A 24 -0.01 -13.68 9.31
C ALA A 24 0.22 -12.53 8.31
N ASN A 25 1.13 -11.59 8.62
CA ASN A 25 1.38 -10.43 7.78
C ASN A 25 2.46 -10.66 6.70
N VAL A 26 3.11 -11.83 6.71
CA VAL A 26 4.26 -12.12 5.82
C VAL A 26 3.93 -11.94 4.34
N VAL A 27 2.73 -12.35 3.92
CA VAL A 27 2.29 -12.22 2.52
C VAL A 27 2.03 -10.75 2.17
N ALA A 28 1.30 -10.03 3.02
CA ALA A 28 1.02 -8.61 2.81
C ALA A 28 2.30 -7.77 2.81
N ASP A 29 3.24 -8.06 3.70
CA ASP A 29 4.55 -7.41 3.76
C ASP A 29 5.40 -7.70 2.53
N ALA A 30 5.41 -8.96 2.04
CA ALA A 30 6.11 -9.31 0.81
C ALA A 30 5.55 -8.58 -0.42
N ILE A 31 4.22 -8.50 -0.52
CA ILE A 31 3.55 -7.78 -1.62
C ILE A 31 3.79 -6.27 -1.52
N SER A 32 3.69 -5.70 -0.31
CA SER A 32 3.93 -4.27 -0.08
C SER A 32 5.36 -3.86 -0.47
N ARG A 33 6.36 -4.65 -0.06
CA ARG A 33 7.76 -4.42 -0.46
C ARG A 33 7.96 -4.50 -1.97
N LYS A 34 7.34 -5.48 -2.64
CA LYS A 34 7.41 -5.59 -4.11
C LYS A 34 6.76 -4.40 -4.82
N SER A 35 5.61 -3.94 -4.32
CA SER A 35 4.92 -2.76 -4.87
C SER A 35 5.75 -1.48 -4.68
N GLY A 36 6.37 -1.31 -3.50
CA GLY A 36 7.28 -0.18 -3.23
C GLY A 36 8.50 -0.18 -4.15
N MET A 37 9.07 -1.34 -4.46
CA MET A 37 10.16 -1.46 -5.43
C MET A 37 9.73 -1.04 -6.84
N ILE A 38 8.55 -1.50 -7.30
CA ILE A 38 8.01 -1.11 -8.61
C ILE A 38 7.71 0.40 -8.66
N ALA A 39 7.18 0.97 -7.58
CA ALA A 39 6.96 2.41 -7.48
C ALA A 39 8.29 3.18 -7.54
N GLY A 40 9.34 2.69 -6.88
CA GLY A 40 10.69 3.27 -6.95
C GLY A 40 11.26 3.28 -8.37
N ILE A 41 11.14 2.15 -9.10
CA ILE A 41 11.58 2.05 -10.50
C ILE A 41 10.86 3.07 -11.39
N LYS A 42 9.54 3.23 -11.24
CA LYS A 42 8.77 4.21 -12.02
C LYS A 42 9.18 5.65 -11.75
N VAL A 43 9.51 5.96 -10.49
CA VAL A 43 10.00 7.29 -10.09
C VAL A 43 11.39 7.55 -10.70
N GLU A 44 12.29 6.57 -10.69
CA GLU A 44 13.60 6.69 -11.33
C GLU A 44 13.49 6.89 -12.85
N GLU A 45 12.60 6.15 -13.54
CA GLU A 45 12.34 6.33 -14.98
C GLU A 45 11.75 7.71 -15.32
N GLU A 46 10.92 8.28 -14.44
CA GLU A 46 10.37 9.64 -14.61
C GLU A 46 11.48 10.69 -14.44
N ILE A 47 12.33 10.55 -13.42
CA ILE A 47 13.47 11.44 -13.18
C ILE A 47 14.47 11.41 -14.35
N ILE A 48 14.80 10.23 -14.87
CA ILE A 48 15.71 10.09 -16.03
C ILE A 48 15.14 10.78 -17.26
N ARG A 49 13.85 10.59 -17.55
CA ARG A 49 13.18 11.27 -18.68
C ARG A 49 13.16 12.79 -18.56
N ASP A 50 13.04 13.31 -17.34
CA ASP A 50 13.09 14.76 -17.10
C ASP A 50 14.51 15.35 -17.26
N LEU A 51 15.56 14.55 -16.99
CA LEU A 51 16.97 14.94 -17.18
C LEU A 51 17.43 14.89 -18.64
N GLU A 52 16.80 14.05 -19.47
CA GLU A 52 17.11 13.88 -20.90
C GLU A 52 16.39 14.90 -21.80
N ARG A 53 15.61 15.83 -21.22
CA ARG A 53 14.87 16.89 -21.91
C ARG A 53 15.63 18.21 -21.96
#